data_AF-A0A9P8UJE5-F1
#
_entry.id   AF-A0A9P8UJE5-F1
#
_cell.length_a   1.000
_cell.length_b   1.000
_cell.length_c   1.000
_cell.angle_alpha   90.00
_cell.angle_beta   90.00
_cell.angle_gamma   90.00
#
_symmetry.space_group_name_H-M   'P 1'
#
loop_
_entity.id
_entity.type
_entity.pdbx_description
1 polymer ?
#
loop_
_entity_poly.entity_id
_entity_poly.type
_entity_poly.pdbx_seq_one_letter_code
_entity_poly.pdbx_strand_id
1 'polypeptide(L)'
;MYGRFYGLLDSPQCALPELAGGYSGKNYIGSRGNNGAPVPWLARSGITLRRLFNALRWICQICDTGGINGMYSVYIIGFHGSLIYGKTDHIRSLKPFVVVMFKLAVIVGATGVQGGSVVARFLKDPSFKIRGTTSNTASDASNALASQGVEMVYMDPNDEASIAEVFTGAHVVYAVTNFFKDFETLSAVAAMEVEYTQGVKLAKAAANTPTLEHYIWSTLPYSAELSQGRWLVPHYDGKARVDNFIKADKELLAKTTFLLCTYYPSNFAFPFMSPVFMKSAQRHIQILPVGPESTPVYSTGDTRVNVGIWVYAIITNGTLPPRPATGGLYVLGSHNKYKDWNEMFLACGRVSGKSFSSHPLEFLTISFRQFENLWGKLGTEMAIWFEFLHDLKDKAWTVSGQNDVLITAEELLSGSPSDEEAALVSDEQVWRQMNSRDV
;
A
#
# COMPACT_ATOMS: atom_id res chain seq x y z
N MET A 1 -28.26 -4.72 22.80
CA MET A 1 -27.36 -5.87 23.03
C MET A 1 -27.15 -6.58 21.70
N TYR A 2 -26.03 -6.34 21.02
CA TYR A 2 -25.68 -7.06 19.79
C TYR A 2 -24.70 -8.18 20.14
N GLY A 3 -25.16 -9.43 20.11
CA GLY A 3 -24.30 -10.60 20.20
C GLY A 3 -23.82 -10.99 18.81
N ARG A 4 -22.51 -11.00 18.58
CA ARG A 4 -21.88 -11.60 17.38
C ARG A 4 -21.72 -13.10 17.65
N PHE A 5 -22.35 -13.93 16.82
CA PHE A 5 -22.07 -15.37 16.81
C PHE A 5 -20.87 -15.64 15.88
N TYR A 6 -19.80 -16.16 16.46
CA TYR A 6 -18.72 -16.84 15.74
C TYR A 6 -19.06 -18.33 15.67
N GLY A 7 -19.09 -18.90 14.47
CA GLY A 7 -19.26 -20.34 14.26
C GLY A 7 -18.27 -20.80 13.19
N LEU A 8 -17.14 -21.36 13.64
CA LEU A 8 -16.33 -22.28 12.86
C LEU A 8 -17.17 -23.51 12.54
N LEU A 9 -17.25 -23.89 11.27
CA LEU A 9 -17.75 -25.20 10.86
C LEU A 9 -16.60 -25.95 10.19
N ASP A 10 -15.86 -26.68 11.02
CA ASP A 10 -15.13 -27.87 10.61
C ASP A 10 -16.10 -29.06 10.63
N SER A 11 -16.37 -29.66 9.46
CA SER A 11 -16.36 -31.11 9.21
C SER A 11 -17.16 -31.49 7.95
N PRO A 12 -16.79 -32.61 7.28
CA PRO A 12 -17.29 -32.95 5.95
C PRO A 12 -18.42 -33.98 6.03
N GLN A 13 -19.61 -33.65 5.50
CA GLN A 13 -20.61 -34.61 5.03
C GLN A 13 -21.78 -33.87 4.37
N CYS A 14 -21.76 -33.78 3.04
CA CYS A 14 -22.94 -33.43 2.24
C CYS A 14 -23.77 -34.71 2.00
N ALA A 15 -24.99 -34.76 2.53
CA ALA A 15 -26.00 -35.72 2.10
C ALA A 15 -27.25 -34.94 1.63
N LEU A 16 -27.64 -35.14 0.37
CA LEU A 16 -28.90 -34.65 -0.21
C LEU A 16 -30.02 -35.65 0.09
N PRO A 17 -31.23 -35.23 0.50
CA PRO A 17 -32.41 -36.08 0.44
C PRO A 17 -32.99 -36.06 -0.98
N GLU A 18 -33.15 -37.24 -1.58
CA GLU A 18 -33.96 -37.44 -2.79
C GLU A 18 -35.44 -37.16 -2.49
N LEU A 19 -36.08 -36.32 -3.32
CA LEU A 19 -37.54 -36.24 -3.40
C LEU A 19 -37.98 -36.69 -4.80
N ALA A 20 -38.35 -37.97 -4.87
CA ALA A 20 -39.11 -38.54 -5.96
C ALA A 20 -40.55 -38.02 -5.91
N GLY A 21 -41.09 -37.57 -7.05
CA GLY A 21 -42.48 -37.14 -7.17
C GLY A 21 -42.76 -36.55 -8.54
N GLY A 22 -43.07 -37.40 -9.51
CA GLY A 22 -43.52 -36.98 -10.84
C GLY A 22 -44.96 -36.47 -10.82
N TYR A 23 -45.26 -35.43 -11.59
CA TYR A 23 -46.59 -35.17 -12.13
C TYR A 23 -46.49 -34.49 -13.49
N SER A 24 -47.09 -35.15 -14.48
CA SER A 24 -47.36 -34.72 -15.84
C SER A 24 -48.62 -33.85 -15.92
N GLY A 25 -48.71 -32.94 -16.89
CA GLY A 25 -50.02 -32.45 -17.35
C GLY A 25 -50.04 -31.06 -17.99
N LYS A 26 -50.52 -30.99 -19.23
CA LYS A 26 -50.79 -29.78 -20.04
C LYS A 26 -52.15 -29.15 -19.70
N ASN A 27 -52.37 -27.94 -20.27
CA ASN A 27 -53.64 -27.20 -20.48
C ASN A 27 -53.91 -26.04 -19.50
N TYR A 28 -54.60 -24.92 -19.81
CA TYR A 28 -54.82 -24.04 -20.99
C TYR A 28 -55.83 -22.95 -20.48
N ILE A 29 -55.56 -21.65 -20.71
CA ILE A 29 -56.49 -20.50 -20.93
C ILE A 29 -57.69 -20.18 -19.98
N GLY A 30 -57.67 -18.96 -19.38
CA GLY A 30 -58.64 -17.86 -19.62
C GLY A 30 -59.75 -17.52 -18.60
N SER A 31 -59.83 -16.23 -18.16
CA SER A 31 -61.06 -15.37 -18.18
C SER A 31 -60.85 -14.00 -17.49
N ARG A 32 -61.56 -12.96 -17.98
CA ARG A 32 -61.56 -11.53 -17.56
C ARG A 32 -62.57 -11.19 -16.44
N GLY A 33 -62.34 -10.04 -15.78
CA GLY A 33 -63.32 -9.15 -15.10
C GLY A 33 -63.22 -9.15 -13.56
N ASN A 34 -63.37 -8.07 -12.79
CA ASN A 34 -63.78 -6.69 -13.05
C ASN A 34 -63.38 -5.80 -11.84
N ASN A 35 -62.88 -4.58 -12.11
CA ASN A 35 -62.82 -3.35 -11.29
C ASN A 35 -62.45 -3.35 -9.78
N GLY A 36 -61.32 -2.68 -9.48
CA GLY A 36 -61.02 -2.05 -8.19
C GLY A 36 -59.51 -1.78 -8.00
N ALA A 37 -58.99 -0.66 -8.53
CA ALA A 37 -57.58 -0.25 -8.36
C ALA A 37 -57.24 0.04 -6.88
N PRO A 38 -55.95 0.01 -6.45
CA PRO A 38 -55.15 1.24 -6.60
C PRO A 38 -53.59 1.10 -6.72
N VAL A 39 -52.98 2.09 -7.42
CA VAL A 39 -51.63 2.75 -7.33
C VAL A 39 -50.30 1.98 -7.58
N PRO A 40 -49.29 2.60 -8.23
CA PRO A 40 -48.18 1.94 -8.92
C PRO A 40 -46.84 2.02 -8.17
N TRP A 41 -46.16 0.89 -8.00
CA TRP A 41 -44.69 0.82 -7.91
C TRP A 41 -44.27 -0.66 -7.94
N LEU A 42 -43.86 -1.18 -9.11
CA LEU A 42 -42.99 -2.35 -9.30
C LEU A 42 -42.84 -2.68 -10.79
N ALA A 43 -42.34 -1.71 -11.56
CA ALA A 43 -41.93 -1.92 -12.95
C ALA A 43 -40.53 -1.33 -13.16
N ARG A 44 -39.51 -1.90 -12.51
CA ARG A 44 -38.09 -1.58 -12.78
C ARG A 44 -37.10 -2.60 -12.19
N SER A 45 -37.30 -3.88 -12.47
CA SER A 45 -36.23 -4.87 -12.39
C SER A 45 -36.61 -6.08 -13.24
N GLY A 46 -36.24 -6.05 -14.52
CA GLY A 46 -36.44 -7.13 -15.48
C GLY A 46 -35.59 -8.38 -15.18
N ILE A 47 -35.52 -8.81 -13.92
CA ILE A 47 -34.86 -10.03 -13.49
C ILE A 47 -35.96 -11.05 -13.20
N THR A 48 -36.32 -11.83 -14.22
CA THR A 48 -37.15 -13.01 -14.04
C THR A 48 -36.43 -13.99 -13.11
N LEU A 49 -37.12 -14.54 -12.10
CA LEU A 49 -36.67 -15.59 -11.16
C LEU A 49 -35.86 -16.74 -11.81
N ARG A 50 -36.10 -16.99 -13.11
CA ARG A 50 -35.39 -17.96 -13.93
C ARG A 50 -33.90 -17.66 -14.12
N ARG A 51 -33.50 -16.37 -14.12
CA ARG A 51 -32.08 -15.95 -14.21
C ARG A 51 -31.33 -16.17 -12.89
N LEU A 52 -32.02 -15.96 -11.76
CA LEU A 52 -31.47 -16.20 -10.43
C LEU A 52 -31.22 -17.71 -10.19
N PHE A 53 -32.16 -18.56 -10.62
CA PHE A 53 -32.03 -20.01 -10.53
C PHE A 53 -30.89 -20.57 -11.41
N ASN A 54 -30.66 -19.98 -12.58
CA ASN A 54 -29.54 -20.39 -13.44
C ASN A 54 -28.17 -19.97 -12.86
N ALA A 55 -28.08 -18.81 -12.20
CA ALA A 55 -26.86 -18.38 -11.51
C ALA A 55 -26.53 -19.27 -10.30
N LEU A 56 -27.54 -19.67 -9.52
CA LEU A 56 -27.36 -20.59 -8.39
C LEU A 56 -26.98 -22.01 -8.83
N ARG A 57 -27.55 -22.51 -9.95
CA ARG A 57 -27.10 -23.77 -10.56
C ARG A 57 -25.65 -23.71 -11.03
N TRP A 58 -25.23 -22.60 -11.62
CA TRP A 58 -23.86 -22.40 -12.09
C TRP A 58 -22.84 -22.43 -10.94
N ILE A 59 -23.17 -21.79 -9.80
CA ILE A 59 -22.32 -21.79 -8.59
C ILE A 59 -22.19 -23.20 -7.99
N CYS A 60 -23.27 -23.98 -7.90
CA CYS A 60 -23.18 -25.37 -7.43
C CYS A 60 -22.41 -26.29 -8.41
N GLN A 61 -22.56 -26.09 -9.72
CA GLN A 61 -21.85 -26.89 -10.73
C GLN A 61 -20.33 -26.66 -10.72
N ILE A 62 -19.88 -25.46 -10.31
CA ILE A 62 -18.46 -25.14 -10.14
C ILE A 62 -17.86 -25.85 -8.92
N CYS A 63 -18.62 -25.98 -7.83
CA CYS A 63 -18.17 -26.71 -6.65
C CYS A 63 -18.09 -28.23 -6.88
N ASP A 64 -18.97 -28.81 -7.69
CA ASP A 64 -18.98 -30.25 -7.99
C ASP A 64 -17.99 -30.70 -9.08
N THR A 65 -17.45 -29.77 -9.89
CA THR A 65 -16.55 -30.12 -11.02
C THR A 65 -15.06 -30.00 -10.70
N GLY A 66 -14.67 -29.81 -9.43
CA GLY A 66 -13.28 -29.93 -8.99
C GLY A 66 -12.30 -28.90 -9.60
N GLY A 67 -12.79 -27.75 -10.04
CA GLY A 67 -12.01 -26.80 -10.86
C GLY A 67 -11.41 -25.58 -10.14
N ILE A 68 -11.65 -25.35 -8.84
CA ILE A 68 -11.20 -24.11 -8.18
C ILE A 68 -10.60 -24.37 -6.80
N ASN A 69 -9.27 -24.40 -6.71
CA ASN A 69 -8.47 -24.43 -5.47
C ASN A 69 -8.33 -23.03 -4.83
N GLY A 70 -9.39 -22.21 -4.86
CA GLY A 70 -9.41 -20.88 -4.22
C GLY A 70 -10.38 -20.90 -3.04
N MET A 71 -9.87 -20.72 -1.82
CA MET A 71 -10.73 -20.52 -0.65
C MET A 71 -11.45 -19.15 -0.77
N TYR A 72 -12.72 -19.17 -1.14
CA TYR A 72 -13.60 -18.00 -1.02
C TYR A 72 -14.27 -18.04 0.36
N SER A 73 -14.02 -17.06 1.22
CA SER A 73 -14.77 -16.90 2.47
C SER A 73 -16.12 -16.23 2.17
N VAL A 74 -17.21 -17.00 2.28
CA VAL A 74 -18.58 -16.52 2.07
C VAL A 74 -19.14 -16.00 3.39
N TYR A 75 -19.44 -14.69 3.49
CA TYR A 75 -20.11 -14.10 4.66
C TYR A 75 -21.58 -13.82 4.39
N ILE A 76 -22.46 -14.25 5.31
CA ILE A 76 -23.92 -14.13 5.21
C ILE A 76 -24.41 -12.99 6.10
N ILE A 77 -25.01 -11.94 5.53
CA ILE A 77 -25.64 -10.82 6.28
C ILE A 77 -27.15 -10.84 6.03
N GLY A 78 -27.96 -10.93 7.08
CA GLY A 78 -29.43 -10.93 6.99
C GLY A 78 -30.05 -9.60 7.42
N PHE A 79 -30.86 -8.97 6.55
CA PHE A 79 -31.69 -7.80 6.90
C PHE A 79 -33.08 -8.24 7.41
N HIS A 80 -33.57 -7.56 8.46
CA HIS A 80 -34.95 -7.69 8.96
C HIS A 80 -35.82 -6.57 8.37
N GLY A 81 -36.85 -6.93 7.60
CA GLY A 81 -37.94 -6.05 7.22
C GLY A 81 -39.25 -6.82 7.32
N SER A 82 -40.09 -6.45 8.29
CA SER A 82 -41.41 -7.05 8.48
C SER A 82 -42.43 -6.36 7.58
N LEU A 83 -43.15 -7.14 6.75
CA LEU A 83 -44.40 -6.71 6.12
C LEU A 83 -45.52 -7.62 6.64
N ILE A 84 -46.50 -7.04 7.33
CA ILE A 84 -47.72 -7.72 7.78
C ILE A 84 -48.83 -7.42 6.75
N TYR A 85 -49.28 -8.42 5.99
CA TYR A 85 -50.71 -8.77 5.80
C TYR A 85 -50.90 -9.90 4.76
N GLY A 86 -51.78 -10.86 5.08
CA GLY A 86 -52.59 -11.60 4.10
C GLY A 86 -52.16 -13.03 3.76
N LYS A 87 -52.95 -14.00 4.27
CA LYS A 87 -52.94 -15.45 3.98
C LYS A 87 -52.40 -15.86 2.60
N THR A 88 -51.30 -16.63 2.60
CA THR A 88 -51.07 -17.77 1.71
C THR A 88 -50.01 -18.65 2.36
N ASP A 89 -50.42 -19.84 2.79
CA ASP A 89 -49.54 -20.84 3.38
C ASP A 89 -48.50 -21.31 2.34
N HIS A 90 -47.23 -21.30 2.76
CA HIS A 90 -46.06 -21.93 2.12
C HIS A 90 -45.32 -21.21 0.97
N ILE A 91 -45.07 -19.90 1.07
CA ILE A 91 -43.86 -19.31 0.47
C ILE A 91 -42.89 -18.94 1.60
N ARG A 92 -41.92 -19.81 1.89
CA ARG A 92 -40.75 -19.43 2.70
C ARG A 92 -40.01 -18.32 1.94
N SER A 93 -40.06 -17.11 2.46
CA SER A 93 -39.28 -15.96 2.01
C SER A 93 -37.83 -16.39 1.73
N LEU A 94 -37.46 -16.44 0.44
CA LEU A 94 -36.07 -16.58 0.02
C LEU A 94 -35.39 -15.24 0.32
N LYS A 95 -34.62 -15.20 1.40
CA LYS A 95 -33.80 -14.03 1.74
C LYS A 95 -32.85 -13.74 0.56
N PRO A 96 -32.76 -12.49 0.08
CA PRO A 96 -31.75 -12.16 -0.92
C PRO A 96 -30.36 -12.45 -0.34
N PHE A 97 -29.60 -13.30 -1.02
CA PHE A 97 -28.23 -13.65 -0.66
C PHE A 97 -27.29 -12.70 -1.40
N VAL A 98 -26.48 -11.95 -0.66
CA VAL A 98 -25.44 -11.10 -1.24
C VAL A 98 -24.12 -11.82 -1.04
N VAL A 99 -23.50 -12.30 -2.12
CA VAL A 99 -22.11 -12.75 -2.10
C VAL A 99 -21.24 -11.50 -2.09
N VAL A 100 -20.60 -11.21 -0.96
CA VAL A 100 -19.58 -10.16 -0.91
C VAL A 100 -18.24 -10.79 -1.26
N MET A 101 -17.72 -10.50 -2.45
CA MET A 101 -16.40 -10.92 -2.87
C MET A 101 -15.39 -9.88 -2.38
N PHE A 102 -14.47 -10.26 -1.51
CA PHE A 102 -13.41 -9.38 -1.03
C PHE A 102 -12.13 -9.62 -1.83
N LYS A 103 -11.40 -8.55 -2.15
CA LYS A 103 -10.03 -8.65 -2.66
C LYS A 103 -9.06 -8.78 -1.49
N LEU A 104 -8.04 -9.63 -1.63
CA LEU A 104 -6.98 -9.75 -0.62
C LEU A 104 -5.83 -8.80 -0.94
N ALA A 105 -5.53 -7.89 -0.02
CA ALA A 105 -4.35 -7.04 -0.05
C ALA A 105 -3.29 -7.60 0.92
N VAL A 106 -2.14 -8.01 0.38
CA VAL A 106 -0.99 -8.45 1.18
C VAL A 106 -0.02 -7.28 1.31
N ILE A 107 0.25 -6.89 2.55
CA ILE A 107 1.13 -5.76 2.87
C ILE A 107 2.42 -6.28 3.48
N VAL A 108 3.51 -6.19 2.73
CA VAL A 108 4.84 -6.52 3.22
C VAL A 108 5.30 -5.45 4.22
N GLY A 109 5.83 -5.86 5.37
CA GLY A 109 6.30 -4.94 6.40
C GLY A 109 5.17 -4.10 7.03
N ALA A 110 4.04 -4.73 7.32
CA ALA A 110 2.81 -4.08 7.80
C ALA A 110 3.00 -3.29 9.10
N THR A 111 3.95 -3.67 9.96
CA THR A 111 4.29 -2.96 11.21
C THR A 111 5.22 -1.77 11.01
N GLY A 112 5.77 -1.59 9.81
CA GLY A 112 6.67 -0.49 9.45
C GLY A 112 5.94 0.82 9.17
N VAL A 113 6.71 1.89 8.89
CA VAL A 113 6.17 3.23 8.60
C VAL A 113 5.28 3.21 7.35
N GLN A 114 5.81 2.72 6.23
CA GLN A 114 5.08 2.67 4.97
C GLN A 114 3.96 1.63 5.00
N GLY A 115 4.27 0.37 5.37
CA GLY A 115 3.28 -0.71 5.42
C GLY A 115 2.12 -0.40 6.36
N GLY A 116 2.39 0.19 7.53
CA GLY A 116 1.34 0.64 8.45
C GLY A 116 0.43 1.71 7.85
N SER A 117 0.98 2.62 7.04
CA SER A 117 0.19 3.60 6.28
C SER A 117 -0.78 2.93 5.31
N VAL A 118 -0.28 1.95 4.54
CA VAL A 118 -1.10 1.20 3.58
C VAL A 118 -2.19 0.42 4.29
N VAL A 119 -1.87 -0.28 5.38
CA VAL A 119 -2.87 -0.97 6.20
C VAL A 119 -3.94 0.00 6.71
N ALA A 120 -3.54 1.12 7.28
CA ALA A 120 -4.47 2.11 7.84
C ALA A 120 -5.42 2.69 6.78
N ARG A 121 -4.96 2.88 5.54
CA ARG A 121 -5.84 3.33 4.45
C ARG A 121 -6.77 2.21 3.98
N PHE A 122 -6.27 0.99 3.78
CA PHE A 122 -7.07 -0.12 3.26
C PHE A 122 -8.15 -0.59 4.25
N LEU A 123 -7.91 -0.46 5.56
CA LEU A 123 -8.92 -0.76 6.58
C LEU A 123 -10.20 0.07 6.45
N LYS A 124 -10.14 1.22 5.76
CA LYS A 124 -11.29 2.08 5.51
C LYS A 124 -12.17 1.60 4.34
N ASP A 125 -11.67 0.71 3.49
CA ASP A 125 -12.44 0.15 2.38
C ASP A 125 -12.85 -1.30 2.68
N PRO A 126 -14.15 -1.55 2.93
CA PRO A 126 -14.64 -2.89 3.25
C PRO A 126 -14.51 -3.89 2.10
N SER A 127 -14.16 -3.46 0.88
CA SER A 127 -13.94 -4.33 -0.28
C SER A 127 -12.65 -5.14 -0.17
N PHE A 128 -11.76 -4.78 0.76
CA PHE A 128 -10.49 -5.45 0.98
C PHE A 128 -10.45 -6.26 2.29
N LYS A 129 -9.85 -7.43 2.22
CA LYS A 129 -9.24 -8.11 3.37
C LYS A 129 -7.74 -7.83 3.36
N ILE A 130 -7.15 -7.68 4.53
CA ILE A 130 -5.75 -7.31 4.67
C ILE A 130 -5.00 -8.42 5.35
N ARG A 131 -3.95 -8.90 4.70
CA ARG A 131 -2.92 -9.76 5.29
C ARG A 131 -1.67 -8.94 5.48
N GLY A 132 -1.31 -8.67 6.73
CA GLY A 132 -0.10 -7.95 7.09
C GLY A 132 1.02 -8.93 7.42
N THR A 133 2.21 -8.71 6.87
CA THR A 133 3.38 -9.53 7.22
C THR A 133 4.25 -8.86 8.27
N THR A 134 4.89 -9.67 9.11
CA THR A 134 5.86 -9.23 10.13
C THR A 134 6.86 -10.35 10.42
N SER A 135 8.07 -10.01 10.85
CA SER A 135 9.02 -11.01 11.36
C SER A 135 8.74 -11.42 12.82
N ASN A 136 7.80 -10.72 13.50
CA ASN A 136 7.38 -11.04 14.86
C ASN A 136 5.88 -10.77 15.03
N THR A 137 5.09 -11.84 14.96
CA THR A 137 3.63 -11.80 15.12
C THR A 137 3.18 -11.51 16.56
N ALA A 138 4.05 -11.71 17.54
CA ALA A 138 3.77 -11.47 18.96
C ALA A 138 4.06 -10.02 19.41
N SER A 139 4.63 -9.18 18.53
CA SER A 139 4.93 -7.78 18.85
C SER A 139 3.66 -6.95 19.13
N ASP A 140 3.76 -5.92 19.97
CA ASP A 140 2.64 -5.02 20.28
C ASP A 140 2.05 -4.38 19.02
N ALA A 141 2.90 -4.00 18.06
CA ALA A 141 2.46 -3.46 16.78
C ALA A 141 1.64 -4.48 15.97
N SER A 142 2.06 -5.75 15.94
CA SER A 142 1.32 -6.83 15.29
C SER A 142 -0.02 -7.08 15.99
N ASN A 143 -0.04 -7.17 17.32
CA ASN A 143 -1.26 -7.35 18.10
C ASN A 143 -2.24 -6.18 17.91
N ALA A 144 -1.74 -4.95 17.85
CA ALA A 144 -2.54 -3.76 17.58
C ALA A 144 -3.19 -3.81 16.20
N LEU A 145 -2.48 -4.24 15.15
CA LEU A 145 -3.05 -4.41 13.82
C LEU A 145 -4.06 -5.57 13.75
N ALA A 146 -3.76 -6.69 14.40
CA ALA A 146 -4.67 -7.82 14.50
C ALA A 146 -6.00 -7.42 15.18
N SER A 147 -5.94 -6.58 16.22
CA SER A 147 -7.13 -6.05 16.90
C SER A 147 -8.03 -5.18 16.00
N GLN A 148 -7.47 -4.63 14.93
CA GLN A 148 -8.19 -3.82 13.93
C GLN A 148 -8.74 -4.67 12.77
N GLY A 149 -8.54 -5.99 12.79
CA GLY A 149 -9.06 -6.93 11.79
C GLY A 149 -8.08 -7.29 10.67
N VAL A 150 -6.79 -7.03 10.85
CA VAL A 150 -5.72 -7.45 9.92
C VAL A 150 -5.30 -8.89 10.23
N GLU A 151 -5.21 -9.73 9.21
CA GLU A 151 -4.60 -11.07 9.32
C GLU A 151 -3.07 -10.91 9.40
N MET A 152 -2.51 -10.92 10.62
CA MET A 152 -1.06 -10.80 10.81
C MET A 152 -0.38 -12.16 10.69
N VAL A 153 0.54 -12.28 9.73
CA VAL A 153 1.24 -13.53 9.41
C VAL A 153 2.76 -13.33 9.48
N TYR A 154 3.47 -14.37 9.90
CA TYR A 154 4.92 -14.38 9.87
C TYR A 154 5.43 -14.45 8.42
N MET A 155 6.47 -13.69 8.11
CA MET A 155 7.21 -13.84 6.85
C MET A 155 8.67 -13.47 7.10
N ASP A 156 9.57 -14.34 6.65
CA ASP A 156 10.99 -14.02 6.53
C ASP A 156 11.30 -13.62 5.08
N PRO A 157 11.77 -12.39 4.81
CA PRO A 157 12.12 -11.98 3.45
C PRO A 157 13.27 -12.81 2.84
N ASN A 158 13.97 -13.62 3.65
CA ASN A 158 15.01 -14.52 3.18
C ASN A 158 14.50 -15.94 2.87
N ASP A 159 13.28 -16.31 3.26
CA ASP A 159 12.68 -17.62 3.01
C ASP A 159 11.60 -17.54 1.91
N GLU A 160 11.92 -18.08 0.74
CA GLU A 160 11.02 -18.10 -0.43
C GLU A 160 9.71 -18.85 -0.16
N ALA A 161 9.73 -19.90 0.67
CA ALA A 161 8.54 -20.65 1.00
C ALA A 161 7.57 -19.81 1.84
N SER A 162 8.11 -19.12 2.87
CA SER A 162 7.31 -18.21 3.70
C SER A 162 6.68 -17.09 2.88
N ILE A 163 7.41 -16.53 1.89
CA ILE A 163 6.91 -15.47 1.01
C ILE A 163 5.78 -16.01 0.11
N ALA A 164 5.97 -17.17 -0.51
CA ALA A 164 4.97 -17.78 -1.39
C ALA A 164 3.66 -18.09 -0.64
N GLU A 165 3.76 -18.59 0.59
CA GLU A 165 2.61 -18.86 1.45
C GLU A 165 1.78 -17.59 1.69
N VAL A 166 2.43 -16.49 2.13
CA VAL A 166 1.71 -15.25 2.43
C VAL A 166 1.08 -14.60 1.20
N PHE A 167 1.62 -14.82 0.00
CA PHE A 167 1.08 -14.27 -1.25
C PHE A 167 -0.08 -15.09 -1.82
N THR A 168 -0.36 -16.27 -1.27
CA THR A 168 -1.45 -17.13 -1.75
C THR A 168 -2.80 -16.41 -1.69
N GLY A 169 -3.46 -16.29 -2.85
CA GLY A 169 -4.75 -15.61 -3.01
C GLY A 169 -4.68 -14.08 -3.04
N ALA A 170 -3.48 -13.49 -3.05
CA ALA A 170 -3.32 -12.05 -3.10
C ALA A 170 -3.85 -11.49 -4.43
N HIS A 171 -4.62 -10.41 -4.34
CA HIS A 171 -5.08 -9.62 -5.49
C HIS A 171 -4.23 -8.36 -5.62
N VAL A 172 -3.82 -7.79 -4.48
CA VAL A 172 -2.93 -6.65 -4.38
C VAL A 172 -1.78 -7.03 -3.47
N VAL A 173 -0.55 -6.69 -3.87
CA VAL A 173 0.63 -6.79 -3.01
C VAL A 173 1.30 -5.42 -2.95
N TYR A 174 1.52 -4.91 -1.73
CA TYR A 174 2.45 -3.82 -1.49
C TYR A 174 3.75 -4.40 -0.92
N ALA A 175 4.85 -4.21 -1.62
CA ALA A 175 6.15 -4.78 -1.30
C ALA A 175 7.18 -3.68 -0.99
N VAL A 176 7.86 -3.84 0.15
CA VAL A 176 8.94 -2.95 0.60
C VAL A 176 9.99 -3.79 1.34
N THR A 177 11.26 -3.42 1.17
CA THR A 177 12.41 -4.01 1.88
C THR A 177 13.12 -2.96 2.74
N ASN A 178 13.94 -3.42 3.70
CA ASN A 178 14.60 -2.54 4.67
C ASN A 178 16.12 -2.74 4.71
N PHE A 179 16.83 -2.01 3.85
CA PHE A 179 18.29 -1.90 3.80
C PHE A 179 18.93 -1.71 5.18
N PHE A 180 18.39 -0.78 5.97
CA PHE A 180 19.05 -0.33 7.20
C PHE A 180 19.13 -1.42 8.27
N LYS A 181 18.25 -2.43 8.22
CA LYS A 181 18.29 -3.59 9.12
C LYS A 181 19.61 -4.37 8.95
N ASP A 182 19.94 -4.73 7.71
CA ASP A 182 21.15 -5.51 7.43
C ASP A 182 22.40 -4.61 7.46
N PHE A 183 22.26 -3.33 7.13
CA PHE A 183 23.33 -2.33 7.22
C PHE A 183 23.86 -2.13 8.65
N GLU A 184 23.09 -2.41 9.70
CA GLU A 184 23.60 -2.36 11.08
C GLU A 184 24.80 -3.29 11.28
N THR A 185 24.81 -4.46 10.62
CA THR A 185 25.82 -5.50 10.82
C THR A 185 26.72 -5.74 9.60
N LEU A 186 26.24 -5.50 8.39
CA LEU A 186 26.94 -5.76 7.13
C LEU A 186 27.47 -4.50 6.47
N SER A 187 28.50 -4.58 5.63
CA SER A 187 28.93 -3.43 4.80
C SER A 187 27.77 -2.89 3.94
N ALA A 188 27.85 -1.64 3.49
CA ALA A 188 26.79 -1.03 2.66
C ALA A 188 26.50 -1.84 1.39
N VAL A 189 27.55 -2.29 0.71
CA VAL A 189 27.43 -3.13 -0.49
C VAL A 189 26.82 -4.49 -0.16
N ALA A 190 27.22 -5.14 0.95
CA ALA A 190 26.64 -6.42 1.34
C ALA A 190 25.15 -6.29 1.74
N ALA A 191 24.78 -5.23 2.46
CA ALA A 191 23.38 -4.93 2.79
C ALA A 191 22.55 -4.65 1.52
N MET A 192 23.12 -3.96 0.53
CA MET A 192 22.48 -3.75 -0.78
C MET A 192 22.23 -5.08 -1.51
N GLU A 193 23.19 -6.02 -1.50
CA GLU A 193 22.99 -7.34 -2.13
C GLU A 193 21.93 -8.18 -1.41
N VAL A 194 21.88 -8.12 -0.09
CA VAL A 194 20.83 -8.78 0.70
C VAL A 194 19.46 -8.20 0.36
N GLU A 195 19.34 -6.87 0.35
CA GLU A 195 18.09 -6.19 0.02
C GLU A 195 17.63 -6.48 -1.42
N TYR A 196 18.55 -6.45 -2.38
CA TYR A 196 18.29 -6.84 -3.76
C TYR A 196 17.75 -8.28 -3.84
N THR A 197 18.40 -9.22 -3.15
CA THR A 197 17.99 -10.63 -3.12
C THR A 197 16.59 -10.79 -2.52
N GLN A 198 16.29 -10.11 -1.42
CA GLN A 198 14.95 -10.10 -0.81
C GLN A 198 13.89 -9.56 -1.78
N GLY A 199 14.17 -8.42 -2.43
CA GLY A 199 13.25 -7.84 -3.41
C GLY A 199 12.99 -8.76 -4.61
N VAL A 200 14.03 -9.43 -5.12
CA VAL A 200 13.88 -10.45 -6.19
C VAL A 200 12.99 -11.61 -5.73
N LYS A 201 13.12 -12.09 -4.49
CA LYS A 201 12.26 -13.16 -3.96
C LYS A 201 10.80 -12.71 -3.86
N LEU A 202 10.55 -11.50 -3.37
CA LEU A 202 9.21 -10.90 -3.35
C LEU A 202 8.62 -10.79 -4.77
N ALA A 203 9.40 -10.31 -5.74
CA ALA A 203 8.96 -10.20 -7.14
C ALA A 203 8.66 -11.56 -7.77
N LYS A 204 9.49 -12.59 -7.52
CA LYS A 204 9.23 -13.96 -7.98
C LYS A 204 7.94 -14.55 -7.40
N ALA A 205 7.71 -14.36 -6.10
CA ALA A 205 6.48 -14.81 -5.48
C ALA A 205 5.25 -14.09 -6.06
N ALA A 206 5.37 -12.79 -6.34
CA ALA A 206 4.31 -12.02 -7.00
C ALA A 206 4.03 -12.55 -8.41
N ALA A 207 5.07 -12.78 -9.24
CA ALA A 207 4.92 -13.36 -10.57
C ALA A 207 4.21 -14.72 -10.54
N ASN A 208 4.52 -15.54 -9.53
CA ASN A 208 3.92 -16.86 -9.34
C ASN A 208 2.54 -16.85 -8.69
N THR A 209 1.95 -15.67 -8.40
CA THR A 209 0.63 -15.55 -7.78
C THR A 209 -0.46 -15.34 -8.85
N PRO A 210 -1.28 -16.36 -9.16
CA PRO A 210 -2.19 -16.29 -10.31
C PRO A 210 -3.31 -15.24 -10.16
N THR A 211 -3.72 -14.98 -8.92
CA THR A 211 -4.79 -14.03 -8.57
C THR A 211 -4.33 -12.57 -8.56
N LEU A 212 -3.03 -12.32 -8.72
CA LEU A 212 -2.47 -10.98 -8.58
C LEU A 212 -2.98 -10.07 -9.70
N GLU A 213 -3.54 -8.93 -9.30
CA GLU A 213 -4.01 -7.86 -10.17
C GLU A 213 -3.03 -6.68 -10.14
N HIS A 214 -2.50 -6.34 -8.96
CA HIS A 214 -1.56 -5.23 -8.78
C HIS A 214 -0.39 -5.58 -7.86
N TYR A 215 0.83 -5.30 -8.33
CA TYR A 215 2.06 -5.33 -7.55
C TYR A 215 2.58 -3.90 -7.37
N ILE A 216 2.70 -3.41 -6.16
CA ILE A 216 3.26 -2.09 -5.88
C ILE A 216 4.62 -2.29 -5.21
N TRP A 217 5.68 -1.94 -5.93
CA TRP A 217 7.05 -2.03 -5.44
C TRP A 217 7.50 -0.67 -4.91
N SER A 218 7.81 -0.58 -3.62
CA SER A 218 8.43 0.61 -3.02
C SER A 218 9.91 0.62 -3.39
N THR A 219 10.27 1.54 -4.29
CA THR A 219 11.61 1.62 -4.86
C THR A 219 12.20 3.02 -4.71
N LEU A 220 13.42 3.19 -5.18
CA LEU A 220 14.18 4.45 -5.16
C LEU A 220 14.89 4.65 -6.52
N PRO A 221 15.28 5.89 -6.85
CA PRO A 221 15.98 6.19 -8.10
C PRO A 221 17.27 5.38 -8.27
N TYR A 222 17.58 4.95 -9.50
CA TYR A 222 18.80 4.21 -9.78
C TYR A 222 20.00 5.16 -9.84
N SER A 223 20.67 5.38 -8.70
CA SER A 223 21.70 6.41 -8.58
C SER A 223 22.91 6.15 -9.48
N ALA A 224 23.38 4.90 -9.62
CA ALA A 224 24.49 4.58 -10.51
C ALA A 224 24.15 4.81 -11.99
N GLU A 225 22.95 4.49 -12.45
CA GLU A 225 22.57 4.77 -13.84
C GLU A 225 22.39 6.27 -14.10
N LEU A 226 21.64 6.96 -13.23
CA LEU A 226 21.37 8.40 -13.37
C LEU A 226 22.65 9.25 -13.33
N SER A 227 23.63 8.82 -12.53
CA SER A 227 24.91 9.52 -12.37
C SER A 227 26.01 9.03 -13.32
N GLN A 228 25.70 8.10 -14.23
CA GLN A 228 26.67 7.48 -15.14
C GLN A 228 27.85 6.82 -14.41
N GLY A 229 27.57 6.18 -13.29
CA GLY A 229 28.52 5.46 -12.44
C GLY A 229 29.31 6.33 -11.47
N ARG A 230 29.03 7.64 -11.41
CA ARG A 230 29.73 8.55 -10.48
C ARG A 230 29.33 8.32 -9.02
N TRP A 231 28.05 8.04 -8.78
CA TRP A 231 27.48 7.82 -7.46
C TRP A 231 26.80 6.47 -7.41
N LEU A 232 27.19 5.65 -6.43
CA LEU A 232 26.47 4.45 -6.02
C LEU A 232 25.93 4.73 -4.62
N VAL A 233 24.62 4.87 -4.48
CA VAL A 233 23.91 4.99 -3.20
C VAL A 233 23.34 3.61 -2.86
N PRO A 234 23.99 2.82 -1.99
CA PRO A 234 23.60 1.43 -1.72
C PRO A 234 22.13 1.24 -1.33
N HIS A 235 21.59 2.10 -0.47
CA HIS A 235 20.18 2.00 -0.04
C HIS A 235 19.16 2.41 -1.13
N TYR A 236 19.60 2.99 -2.25
CA TYR A 236 18.78 3.27 -3.43
C TYR A 236 18.91 2.15 -4.46
N ASP A 237 20.15 1.80 -4.81
CA ASP A 237 20.46 0.95 -5.95
C ASP A 237 20.08 -0.52 -5.72
N GLY A 238 20.05 -0.97 -4.46
CA GLY A 238 19.50 -2.28 -4.13
C GLY A 238 18.05 -2.44 -4.60
N LYS A 239 17.22 -1.41 -4.39
CA LYS A 239 15.82 -1.38 -4.83
C LYS A 239 15.68 -1.18 -6.33
N ALA A 240 16.43 -0.23 -6.89
CA ALA A 240 16.38 0.07 -8.32
C ALA A 240 16.80 -1.13 -9.20
N ARG A 241 17.73 -1.96 -8.71
CA ARG A 241 18.09 -3.22 -9.38
C ARG A 241 16.94 -4.23 -9.41
N VAL A 242 16.06 -4.23 -8.41
CA VAL A 242 14.84 -5.05 -8.41
C VAL A 242 13.87 -4.55 -9.48
N ASP A 243 13.82 -3.25 -9.76
CA ASP A 243 13.02 -2.72 -10.86
C ASP A 243 13.41 -3.36 -12.19
N ASN A 244 14.71 -3.47 -12.46
CA ASN A 244 15.20 -4.11 -13.68
C ASN A 244 14.86 -5.61 -13.74
N PHE A 245 14.87 -6.30 -12.60
CA PHE A 245 14.40 -7.68 -12.52
C PHE A 245 12.90 -7.78 -12.86
N ILE A 246 12.07 -6.92 -12.28
CA ILE A 246 10.63 -6.90 -12.55
C ILE A 246 10.35 -6.53 -14.02
N LYS A 247 11.06 -5.53 -14.56
CA LYS A 247 10.92 -5.09 -15.96
C LYS A 247 11.29 -6.18 -16.98
N ALA A 248 12.09 -7.17 -16.60
CA ALA A 248 12.42 -8.31 -17.44
C ALA A 248 11.27 -9.33 -17.54
N ASP A 249 10.36 -9.36 -16.57
CA ASP A 249 9.14 -10.17 -16.58
C ASP A 249 7.95 -9.35 -17.07
N LYS A 250 7.53 -9.57 -18.31
CA LYS A 250 6.45 -8.80 -18.94
C LYS A 250 5.09 -9.00 -18.26
N GLU A 251 4.83 -10.17 -17.70
CA GLU A 251 3.54 -10.48 -17.08
C GLU A 251 3.44 -9.79 -15.71
N LEU A 252 4.51 -9.84 -14.91
CA LEU A 252 4.59 -9.10 -13.66
C LEU A 252 4.61 -7.58 -13.90
N LEU A 253 5.40 -7.11 -14.88
CA LEU A 253 5.49 -5.69 -15.24
C LEU A 253 4.13 -5.10 -15.60
N ALA A 254 3.31 -5.84 -16.36
CA ALA A 254 1.97 -5.41 -16.74
C ALA A 254 1.04 -5.15 -15.54
N LYS A 255 1.37 -5.70 -14.36
CA LYS A 255 0.64 -5.53 -13.10
C LYS A 255 1.37 -4.60 -12.12
N THR A 256 2.59 -4.16 -12.44
CA THR A 256 3.46 -3.47 -11.49
C THR A 256 3.32 -1.95 -11.57
N THR A 257 3.35 -1.29 -10.42
CA THR A 257 3.65 0.15 -10.30
C THR A 257 4.82 0.32 -9.34
N PHE A 258 5.77 1.15 -9.74
CA PHE A 258 6.94 1.51 -8.96
C PHE A 258 6.63 2.79 -8.17
N LEU A 259 6.70 2.75 -6.84
CA LEU A 259 6.44 3.90 -5.99
C LEU A 259 7.76 4.44 -5.43
N LEU A 260 8.16 5.63 -5.86
CA LEU A 260 9.33 6.36 -5.37
C LEU A 260 8.93 7.18 -4.14
N CYS A 261 9.17 6.64 -2.95
CA CYS A 261 8.92 7.36 -1.72
C CYS A 261 10.09 8.31 -1.44
N THR A 262 9.79 9.62 -1.39
CA THR A 262 10.79 10.67 -1.23
C THR A 262 11.28 10.83 0.21
N TYR A 263 11.97 11.92 0.56
CA TYR A 263 12.49 12.13 1.91
C TYR A 263 11.37 12.12 2.97
N TYR A 264 11.64 11.55 4.16
CA TYR A 264 10.66 11.53 5.23
C TYR A 264 10.89 12.70 6.18
N PRO A 265 9.89 13.55 6.47
CA PRO A 265 10.04 14.62 7.45
C PRO A 265 10.40 14.08 8.84
N SER A 266 10.06 12.82 9.13
CA SER A 266 10.44 12.16 10.39
C SER A 266 11.94 11.93 10.56
N ASN A 267 12.73 12.04 9.49
CA ASN A 267 14.17 11.87 9.56
C ASN A 267 14.86 12.98 10.36
N PHE A 268 14.18 14.09 10.67
CA PHE A 268 14.66 15.11 11.63
C PHE A 268 14.89 14.56 13.06
N ALA A 269 14.41 13.35 13.36
CA ALA A 269 14.73 12.61 14.57
C ALA A 269 16.14 11.99 14.55
N PHE A 270 16.76 11.82 13.38
CA PHE A 270 18.13 11.32 13.29
C PHE A 270 19.14 12.42 13.66
N PRO A 271 20.19 12.10 14.44
CA PRO A 271 21.16 13.09 14.92
C PRO A 271 21.80 13.94 13.79
N PHE A 272 22.09 13.34 12.64
CA PHE A 272 22.71 14.05 11.51
C PHE A 272 21.76 15.02 10.79
N MET A 273 20.44 14.90 11.00
CA MET A 273 19.41 15.80 10.46
C MET A 273 18.83 16.75 11.53
N SER A 274 19.39 16.74 12.75
CA SER A 274 18.90 17.57 13.85
C SER A 274 19.94 18.66 14.17
N PRO A 275 19.61 19.96 14.02
CA PRO A 275 20.56 21.02 14.32
C PRO A 275 20.98 21.02 15.80
N VAL A 276 22.28 21.07 16.04
CA VAL A 276 22.86 21.08 17.40
C VAL A 276 22.91 22.51 17.93
N PHE A 277 22.37 22.75 19.13
CA PHE A 277 22.48 24.07 19.75
C PHE A 277 23.89 24.29 20.34
N MET A 278 24.61 25.27 19.79
CA MET A 278 25.92 25.69 20.29
C MET A 278 25.77 26.87 21.26
N LYS A 279 25.79 26.58 22.56
CA LYS A 279 25.56 27.56 23.62
C LYS A 279 26.54 28.75 23.59
N SER A 280 27.82 28.53 23.28
CA SER A 280 28.81 29.62 23.23
C SER A 280 28.55 30.60 22.08
N ALA A 281 28.11 30.10 20.93
CA ALA A 281 27.79 30.91 19.76
C ALA A 281 26.36 31.46 19.77
N GLN A 282 25.47 30.89 20.62
CA GLN A 282 24.04 31.21 20.63
C GLN A 282 23.43 30.96 19.22
N ARG A 283 23.76 29.81 18.62
CA ARG A 283 23.34 29.41 17.27
C ARG A 283 22.94 27.94 17.27
N HIS A 284 22.04 27.57 16.37
CA HIS A 284 21.82 26.18 15.99
C HIS A 284 22.71 25.86 14.80
N ILE A 285 23.51 24.79 14.88
CA ILE A 285 24.44 24.40 13.83
C ILE A 285 23.90 23.13 13.17
N GLN A 286 23.58 23.22 11.88
CA GLN A 286 23.34 22.05 11.05
C GLN A 286 24.60 21.73 10.25
N ILE A 287 25.06 20.48 10.36
CA ILE A 287 26.30 20.03 9.74
C ILE A 287 25.94 19.14 8.56
N LEU A 288 26.41 19.49 7.35
CA LEU A 288 26.16 18.71 6.13
C LEU A 288 27.46 18.55 5.32
N PRO A 289 27.58 17.46 4.55
CA PRO A 289 28.74 17.25 3.69
C PRO A 289 28.69 18.09 2.40
N VAL A 290 27.54 18.70 2.10
CA VAL A 290 27.28 19.56 0.94
C VAL A 290 26.71 20.91 1.39
N GLY A 291 26.86 21.92 0.54
CA GLY A 291 26.25 23.23 0.78
C GLY A 291 24.72 23.11 0.89
N PRO A 292 24.08 23.88 1.79
CA PRO A 292 22.63 23.78 1.99
C PRO A 292 21.82 24.40 0.84
N GLU A 293 22.47 25.16 -0.03
CA GLU A 293 21.85 25.85 -1.15
C GLU A 293 21.84 24.98 -2.41
N SER A 294 20.86 25.21 -3.28
CA SER A 294 20.78 24.65 -4.65
C SER A 294 20.50 23.15 -4.81
N THR A 295 20.18 22.44 -3.72
CA THR A 295 19.79 21.02 -3.73
C THR A 295 18.30 20.86 -3.40
N PRO A 296 17.40 20.73 -4.38
CA PRO A 296 15.96 20.58 -4.12
C PRO A 296 15.65 19.36 -3.24
N VAL A 297 14.71 19.54 -2.32
CA VAL A 297 14.30 18.46 -1.40
C VAL A 297 12.84 18.11 -1.66
N TYR A 298 12.62 16.90 -2.16
CA TYR A 298 11.29 16.30 -2.30
C TYR A 298 10.99 15.52 -1.04
N SER A 299 9.79 15.70 -0.49
CA SER A 299 9.41 15.12 0.79
C SER A 299 8.00 14.54 0.76
N THR A 300 7.82 13.43 1.48
CA THR A 300 6.60 12.65 1.42
C THR A 300 5.40 13.33 2.07
N GLY A 301 5.61 14.33 2.93
CA GLY A 301 4.63 14.62 3.98
C GLY A 301 4.63 13.50 5.02
N ASP A 302 3.55 13.35 5.79
CA ASP A 302 3.43 12.24 6.75
C ASP A 302 3.44 10.89 6.05
N THR A 303 4.59 10.21 6.11
CA THR A 303 4.79 8.88 5.51
C THR A 303 3.84 7.84 6.10
N ARG A 304 3.33 8.04 7.32
CA ARG A 304 2.34 7.15 7.96
C ARG A 304 0.92 7.34 7.42
N VAL A 305 0.68 8.38 6.62
CA VAL A 305 -0.63 8.66 6.01
C VAL A 305 -0.56 8.63 4.48
N ASN A 306 0.37 9.39 3.89
CA ASN A 306 0.36 9.69 2.47
C ASN A 306 0.73 8.49 1.60
N VAL A 307 1.60 7.60 2.08
CA VAL A 307 1.96 6.38 1.33
C VAL A 307 0.75 5.49 1.12
N GLY A 308 -0.08 5.30 2.14
CA GLY A 308 -1.31 4.53 2.04
C GLY A 308 -2.32 5.14 1.07
N ILE A 309 -2.43 6.47 1.04
CA ILE A 309 -3.25 7.22 0.09
C ILE A 309 -2.77 6.94 -1.35
N TRP A 310 -1.47 7.07 -1.63
CA TRP A 310 -0.94 6.84 -2.97
C TRP A 310 -1.08 5.38 -3.41
N VAL A 311 -0.80 4.41 -2.52
CA VAL A 311 -0.97 2.98 -2.85
C VAL A 311 -2.44 2.67 -3.16
N TYR A 312 -3.38 3.23 -2.40
CA TYR A 312 -4.80 3.06 -2.67
C TYR A 312 -5.22 3.71 -4.00
N ALA A 313 -4.73 4.91 -4.28
CA ALA A 313 -4.96 5.62 -5.54
C ALA A 313 -4.40 4.86 -6.76
N ILE A 314 -3.24 4.21 -6.62
CA ILE A 314 -2.64 3.39 -7.70
C ILE A 314 -3.57 2.28 -8.19
N ILE A 315 -4.43 1.77 -7.32
CA ILE A 315 -5.34 0.65 -7.60
C ILE A 315 -6.72 1.14 -8.03
N THR A 316 -7.17 2.26 -7.47
CA THR A 316 -8.55 2.73 -7.64
C THR A 316 -8.70 3.82 -8.69
N ASN A 317 -7.62 4.52 -9.04
CA ASN A 317 -7.64 5.49 -10.11
C ASN A 317 -7.65 4.79 -11.48
N GLY A 318 -8.82 4.78 -12.11
CA GLY A 318 -9.02 4.23 -13.46
C GLY A 318 -8.44 5.09 -14.60
N THR A 319 -7.88 6.27 -14.31
CA THR A 319 -7.31 7.20 -15.30
C THR A 319 -5.78 7.17 -15.37
N LEU A 320 -5.14 6.23 -14.67
CA LEU A 320 -3.68 6.09 -14.78
C LEU A 320 -3.27 5.84 -16.22
N PRO A 321 -2.10 6.36 -16.66
CA PRO A 321 -1.57 6.00 -17.95
C PRO A 321 -1.43 4.48 -18.05
N PRO A 322 -1.67 3.90 -19.23
CA PRO A 322 -1.46 2.47 -19.42
C PRO A 322 -0.01 2.12 -19.08
N ARG A 323 0.19 0.99 -18.41
CA ARG A 323 1.55 0.51 -18.11
C ARG A 323 2.30 0.28 -19.43
N PRO A 324 3.52 0.82 -19.58
CA PRO A 324 4.31 0.60 -20.78
C PRO A 324 4.52 -0.90 -21.04
N ALA A 325 4.48 -1.31 -22.31
CA ALA A 325 4.79 -2.69 -22.69
C ALA A 325 6.28 -3.05 -22.45
N THR A 326 7.12 -2.02 -22.41
CA THR A 326 8.54 -2.05 -22.05
C THR A 326 8.81 -0.80 -21.23
N GLY A 327 9.53 -0.89 -20.12
CA GLY A 327 9.67 0.22 -19.16
C GLY A 327 8.63 0.17 -18.03
N GLY A 328 8.88 0.89 -16.94
CA GLY A 328 8.03 0.91 -15.76
C GLY A 328 7.09 2.11 -15.70
N LEU A 329 5.94 1.93 -15.04
CA LEU A 329 5.12 3.04 -14.56
C LEU A 329 5.55 3.40 -13.13
N TYR A 330 6.13 4.58 -12.97
CA TYR A 330 6.62 5.12 -11.72
C TYR A 330 5.71 6.23 -11.21
N VAL A 331 5.52 6.26 -9.88
CA VAL A 331 4.86 7.35 -9.16
C VAL A 331 5.88 8.00 -8.24
N LEU A 332 6.09 9.31 -8.40
CA LEU A 332 6.85 10.12 -7.46
C LEU A 332 5.96 10.46 -6.25
N GLY A 333 6.13 9.70 -5.17
CA GLY A 333 5.47 9.91 -3.89
C GLY A 333 6.07 11.11 -3.15
N SER A 334 5.62 12.31 -3.51
CA SER A 334 6.01 13.58 -2.89
C SER A 334 4.78 14.43 -2.66
N HIS A 335 4.66 15.02 -1.47
CA HIS A 335 3.62 16.00 -1.16
C HIS A 335 4.19 17.41 -0.98
N ASN A 336 5.40 17.51 -0.42
CA ASN A 336 6.11 18.77 -0.28
C ASN A 336 7.35 18.80 -1.19
N LYS A 337 7.72 19.98 -1.64
CA LYS A 337 9.00 20.26 -2.31
C LYS A 337 9.57 21.55 -1.75
N TYR A 338 10.83 21.51 -1.36
CA TYR A 338 11.61 22.68 -0.94
C TYR A 338 12.63 23.00 -2.01
N LYS A 339 12.92 24.28 -2.18
CA LYS A 339 13.98 24.80 -3.04
C LYS A 339 15.33 24.20 -2.67
N ASP A 340 15.62 24.11 -1.38
CA ASP A 340 16.88 23.60 -0.86
C ASP A 340 16.80 23.14 0.62
N TRP A 341 17.91 22.62 1.14
CA TRP A 341 18.01 22.19 2.54
C TRP A 341 17.76 23.36 3.50
N ASN A 342 18.26 24.56 3.18
CA ASN A 342 18.05 25.73 4.02
C ASN A 342 16.55 26.03 4.19
N GLU A 343 15.77 26.04 3.12
CA GLU A 343 14.32 26.25 3.21
C GLU A 343 13.63 25.18 4.06
N MET A 344 13.96 23.90 3.88
CA MET A 344 13.37 22.80 4.65
C MET A 344 13.65 22.92 6.15
N PHE A 345 14.91 23.15 6.53
CA PHE A 345 15.29 23.27 7.93
C PHE A 345 14.68 24.52 8.58
N LEU A 346 14.60 25.65 7.86
CA LEU A 346 13.90 26.85 8.34
C LEU A 346 12.40 26.57 8.53
N ALA A 347 11.75 25.85 7.60
CA ALA A 347 10.35 25.45 7.75
C ALA A 347 10.14 24.59 9.02
N CYS A 348 10.98 23.58 9.24
CA CYS A 348 10.96 22.77 10.45
C CYS A 348 11.17 23.61 11.73
N GLY A 349 12.14 24.52 11.73
CA GLY A 349 12.41 25.41 12.85
C GLY A 349 11.22 26.31 13.21
N ARG A 350 10.51 26.85 12.21
CA ARG A 350 9.32 27.70 12.42
C ARG A 350 8.19 26.96 13.14
N VAL A 351 7.94 25.70 12.77
CA VAL A 351 6.72 24.98 13.22
C VAL A 351 6.96 24.07 14.42
N SER A 352 8.19 23.64 14.65
CA SER A 352 8.53 22.84 15.83
C SER A 352 8.57 23.68 17.11
N GLY A 353 8.78 24.99 17.02
CA GLY A 353 8.95 25.83 18.22
C GLY A 353 10.37 25.79 18.80
N LYS A 354 11.31 25.06 18.16
CA LYS A 354 12.77 25.25 18.30
C LYS A 354 13.25 26.53 17.61
N SER A 355 12.39 27.55 17.61
CA SER A 355 12.45 28.67 16.70
C SER A 355 13.86 29.25 16.62
N PHE A 356 14.37 29.36 15.40
CA PHE A 356 15.54 30.18 15.12
C PHE A 356 15.30 31.68 15.40
N SER A 357 14.10 32.06 15.91
CA SER A 357 13.76 33.44 16.25
C SER A 357 14.58 34.00 17.40
N SER A 358 15.09 33.19 18.33
CA SER A 358 16.04 33.65 19.35
C SER A 358 17.49 33.35 18.99
N HIS A 359 17.73 32.29 18.20
CA HIS A 359 19.06 31.78 17.87
C HIS A 359 19.11 31.31 16.42
N PRO A 360 19.78 32.04 15.50
CA PRO A 360 19.76 31.70 14.09
C PRO A 360 20.32 30.30 13.79
N LEU A 361 19.78 29.67 12.74
CA LEU A 361 20.37 28.49 12.11
C LEU A 361 21.62 28.89 11.33
N GLU A 362 22.69 28.15 11.52
CA GLU A 362 23.92 28.24 10.75
C GLU A 362 24.21 26.88 10.12
N PHE A 363 24.59 26.86 8.84
CA PHE A 363 25.01 25.64 8.17
C PHE A 363 26.53 25.57 8.14
N LEU A 364 27.07 24.51 8.73
CA LEU A 364 28.48 24.19 8.61
C LEU A 364 28.64 23.11 7.55
N THR A 365 29.06 23.52 6.35
CA THR A 365 29.48 22.57 5.32
C THR A 365 30.85 22.02 5.65
N ILE A 366 30.96 20.71 5.78
CA ILE A 366 32.21 20.01 6.05
C ILE A 366 32.55 19.07 4.90
N SER A 367 33.81 18.65 4.79
CA SER A 367 34.18 17.65 3.79
C SER A 367 33.50 16.31 4.05
N PHE A 368 33.33 15.51 2.99
CA PHE A 368 32.90 14.11 3.06
C PHE A 368 33.58 13.34 4.21
N ARG A 369 34.91 13.43 4.29
CA ARG A 369 35.70 12.71 5.30
C ARG A 369 35.44 13.20 6.72
N GLN A 370 35.20 14.50 6.91
CA GLN A 370 34.81 15.02 8.22
C GLN A 370 33.42 14.51 8.62
N PHE A 371 32.48 14.43 7.67
CA PHE A 371 31.13 13.93 7.93
C PHE A 371 31.14 12.44 8.29
N GLU A 372 31.94 11.64 7.57
CA GLU A 372 32.24 10.25 7.93
C GLU A 372 32.84 10.13 9.33
N ASN A 373 33.84 10.96 9.67
CA ASN A 373 34.44 10.90 11.00
C ASN A 373 33.44 11.22 12.13
N LEU A 374 32.43 12.06 11.88
CA LEU A 374 31.40 12.40 12.87
C LEU A 374 30.36 11.29 13.07
N TRP A 375 29.93 10.65 11.98
CA TRP A 375 28.78 9.74 11.99
C TRP A 375 29.14 8.29 11.65
N GLY A 376 30.44 8.00 11.54
CA GLY A 376 31.00 6.71 11.17
C GLY A 376 30.44 6.20 9.84
N LYS A 377 30.16 4.89 9.82
CA LYS A 377 29.64 4.17 8.66
C LYS A 377 28.33 4.75 8.11
N LEU A 378 27.41 5.18 8.99
CA LEU A 378 26.17 5.86 8.57
C LEU A 378 26.49 7.20 7.91
N GLY A 379 27.52 7.91 8.41
CA GLY A 379 28.06 9.12 7.80
C GLY A 379 28.49 8.92 6.37
N THR A 380 29.26 7.87 6.08
CA THR A 380 29.69 7.53 4.71
C THR A 380 28.48 7.32 3.80
N GLU A 381 27.51 6.49 4.21
CA GLU A 381 26.31 6.19 3.41
C GLU A 381 25.48 7.45 3.12
N MET A 382 25.25 8.28 4.14
CA MET A 382 24.48 9.52 4.00
C MET A 382 25.25 10.58 3.21
N ALA A 383 26.58 10.67 3.35
CA ALA A 383 27.38 11.63 2.58
C ALA A 383 27.34 11.33 1.08
N ILE A 384 27.42 10.05 0.69
CA ILE A 384 27.27 9.64 -0.72
C ILE A 384 25.88 10.05 -1.25
N TRP A 385 24.84 9.84 -0.44
CA TRP A 385 23.49 10.24 -0.80
C TRP A 385 23.33 11.78 -0.94
N PHE A 386 23.87 12.56 -0.01
CA PHE A 386 23.86 14.02 -0.11
C PHE A 386 24.57 14.52 -1.36
N GLU A 387 25.74 13.96 -1.69
CA GLU A 387 26.50 14.32 -2.88
C GLU A 387 25.75 13.94 -4.17
N PHE A 388 25.13 12.76 -4.20
CA PHE A 388 24.26 12.34 -5.30
C PHE A 388 23.11 13.33 -5.53
N LEU A 389 22.39 13.70 -4.46
CA LEU A 389 21.31 14.69 -4.55
C LEU A 389 21.83 16.07 -4.98
N HIS A 390 22.97 16.50 -4.44
CA HIS A 390 23.57 17.80 -4.73
C HIS A 390 24.00 17.93 -6.19
N ASP A 391 24.65 16.88 -6.73
CA ASP A 391 25.16 16.84 -8.10
C ASP A 391 24.02 16.77 -9.12
N LEU A 392 23.01 15.92 -8.89
CA LEU A 392 21.93 15.70 -9.86
C LEU A 392 20.71 16.62 -9.67
N LYS A 393 20.50 17.18 -8.48
CA LYS A 393 19.37 18.06 -8.14
C LYS A 393 18.03 17.40 -8.46
N ASP A 394 17.14 18.06 -9.20
CA ASP A 394 15.85 17.48 -9.61
C ASP A 394 16.00 16.16 -10.38
N LYS A 395 17.12 15.96 -11.12
CA LYS A 395 17.36 14.70 -11.85
C LYS A 395 17.54 13.51 -10.91
N ALA A 396 17.89 13.73 -9.65
CA ALA A 396 18.05 12.66 -8.67
C ALA A 396 16.72 11.95 -8.35
N TRP A 397 15.58 12.58 -8.64
CA TRP A 397 14.22 12.03 -8.45
C TRP A 397 13.54 11.66 -9.77
N THR A 398 14.33 11.38 -10.81
CA THR A 398 13.85 10.93 -12.13
C THR A 398 14.13 9.44 -12.35
N VAL A 399 13.74 8.93 -13.53
CA VAL A 399 13.93 7.54 -13.94
C VAL A 399 14.85 7.47 -15.16
N SER A 400 15.69 6.43 -15.25
CA SER A 400 16.73 6.30 -16.29
C SER A 400 16.31 5.46 -17.51
N GLY A 401 15.25 4.64 -17.42
CA GLY A 401 14.87 3.74 -18.50
C GLY A 401 14.20 4.47 -19.66
N GLN A 402 14.60 4.10 -20.90
CA GLN A 402 14.16 4.76 -22.14
C GLN A 402 12.62 4.86 -22.30
N ASN A 403 11.89 3.88 -21.77
CA ASN A 403 10.43 3.80 -21.87
C ASN A 403 9.75 3.88 -20.49
N ASP A 404 10.49 4.28 -19.46
CA ASP A 404 9.93 4.50 -18.13
C ASP A 404 9.05 5.76 -18.15
N VAL A 405 7.88 5.66 -17.53
CA VAL A 405 6.93 6.78 -17.37
C VAL A 405 6.90 7.15 -15.91
N LEU A 406 7.19 8.42 -15.60
CA LEU A 406 7.10 8.96 -14.24
C LEU A 406 5.93 9.93 -14.17
N ILE A 407 5.00 9.67 -13.25
CA ILE A 407 3.94 10.62 -12.88
C ILE A 407 4.13 11.08 -11.44
N THR A 408 3.65 12.26 -11.13
CA THR A 408 3.62 12.84 -9.79
C THR A 408 2.47 12.30 -8.95
N ALA A 409 2.56 12.45 -7.62
CA ALA A 409 1.43 12.18 -6.72
C ALA A 409 0.20 13.05 -7.03
N GLU A 410 0.39 14.28 -7.50
CA GLU A 410 -0.71 15.17 -7.91
C GLU A 410 -1.45 14.61 -9.14
N GLU A 411 -0.72 14.21 -10.19
CA GLU A 411 -1.29 13.56 -11.38
C GLU A 411 -1.96 12.22 -11.05
N LEU A 412 -1.42 11.46 -10.09
CA LEU A 412 -2.05 10.24 -9.59
C LEU A 412 -3.39 10.54 -8.90
N LEU A 413 -3.50 11.65 -8.17
CA LEU A 413 -4.66 11.96 -7.36
C LEU A 413 -5.74 12.74 -8.13
N SER A 414 -5.41 13.41 -9.24
CA SER A 414 -6.38 14.16 -10.05
C SER A 414 -7.52 13.30 -10.63
N GLY A 415 -7.30 11.98 -10.77
CA GLY A 415 -8.31 11.00 -11.19
C GLY A 415 -8.87 10.12 -10.07
N SER A 416 -8.41 10.33 -8.84
CA SER A 416 -8.82 9.59 -7.64
C SER A 416 -10.07 10.20 -7.00
N PRO A 417 -10.75 9.52 -6.05
CA PRO A 417 -11.80 10.15 -5.26
C PRO A 417 -11.30 11.46 -4.63
N SER A 418 -12.11 12.53 -4.71
CA SER A 418 -11.72 13.90 -4.31
C SER A 418 -11.17 14.02 -2.89
N ASP A 419 -11.52 13.08 -2.02
CA ASP A 419 -11.17 13.11 -0.61
C ASP A 419 -9.72 12.64 -0.34
N GLU A 420 -9.08 11.95 -1.28
CA GLU A 420 -7.70 11.44 -1.09
C GLU A 420 -6.66 12.56 -1.10
N GLU A 421 -6.75 13.51 -2.03
CA GLU A 421 -5.83 14.65 -2.09
C GLU A 421 -5.95 15.55 -0.86
N ALA A 422 -7.20 15.81 -0.43
CA ALA A 422 -7.48 16.59 0.77
C ALA A 422 -7.02 15.90 2.07
N ALA A 423 -6.81 14.58 2.04
CA ALA A 423 -6.35 13.80 3.18
C ALA A 423 -4.82 13.73 3.32
N LEU A 424 -4.06 14.29 2.35
CA LEU A 424 -2.61 14.37 2.45
C LEU A 424 -2.19 15.26 3.62
N VAL A 425 -1.14 14.84 4.32
CA VAL A 425 -0.59 15.53 5.50
C VAL A 425 0.79 16.06 5.17
N SER A 426 1.02 17.35 5.42
CA SER A 426 2.28 18.06 5.16
C SER A 426 3.38 17.75 6.17
N ASP A 427 4.62 17.98 5.75
CA ASP A 427 5.81 17.95 6.61
C ASP A 427 5.66 18.84 7.85
N GLU A 428 5.09 20.04 7.68
CA GLU A 428 4.88 20.98 8.79
C GLU A 428 3.92 20.41 9.85
N GLN A 429 2.89 19.67 9.44
CA GLN A 429 1.98 19.00 10.38
C GLN A 429 2.71 17.89 11.14
N VAL A 430 3.62 17.16 10.50
CA VAL A 430 4.45 16.13 11.16
C VAL A 430 5.35 16.77 12.22
N TRP A 431 6.10 17.82 11.86
CA TRP A 431 7.04 18.46 12.78
C TRP A 431 6.37 19.13 13.98
N ARG A 432 5.14 19.66 13.82
CA ARG A 432 4.33 20.16 14.96
C ARG A 432 4.06 19.07 15.99
N GLN A 433 3.84 17.83 15.55
CA GLN A 433 3.52 16.70 16.44
C GLN A 433 4.78 16.06 17.04
N MET A 434 5.94 16.18 16.40
CA MET A 434 7.18 15.60 16.93
C MET A 434 7.60 16.22 18.26
N ASN A 435 7.35 17.51 18.44
CA ASN A 435 7.69 18.20 19.69
C ASN A 435 6.69 17.98 20.82
N SER A 436 5.45 17.54 20.54
CA SER A 436 4.48 17.25 21.61
C SER A 436 4.78 15.94 22.35
N ARG A 437 5.81 15.20 21.95
CA ARG A 437 6.25 13.94 22.59
C ARG A 437 7.46 14.11 23.51
N ASP A 438 8.05 15.31 23.56
CA ASP A 438 9.20 15.69 24.41
C ASP A 438 8.82 16.67 25.55
N VAL A 439 7.53 16.75 25.93
CA VAL A 439 7.04 17.56 27.08
C VAL A 439 6.47 16.68 28.18
#